data_AF-A0A2D6CTE7-F1
#
_entry.id   AF-A0A2D6CTE7-F1
#
_cell.length_a   1.000
_cell.length_b   1.000
_cell.length_c   1.000
_cell.angle_alpha   90.00
_cell.angle_beta   90.00
_cell.angle_gamma   90.00
#
_symmetry.space_group_name_H-M   'P 1'
#
loop_
_entity.id
_entity.type
_entity.pdbx_description
1 polymer ?
#
loop_
_entity_poly.entity_id
_entity_poly.type
_entity_poly.pdbx_seq_one_letter_code
_entity_poly.pdbx_strand_id
1 'polypeptide(L)' 'MDPNAMDELRAVAAGLARWYLEEMPAEEQAAFVQSELGAEVRGVGFPLEPPAEESREDAAGLRPEVGVTA' A
#
# COMPACT_ATOMS: atom_id res chain seq x y z
N MET A 1 10.80 17.87 22.77
CA MET A 1 10.51 17.58 21.35
C MET A 1 9.90 18.83 20.77
N ASP A 2 10.43 19.33 19.66
CA ASP A 2 9.92 20.55 19.03
C ASP A 2 8.57 20.24 18.35
N PRO A 3 7.51 21.03 18.61
CA PRO A 3 6.19 20.77 18.05
C PRO A 3 6.18 20.91 16.51
N ASN A 4 6.99 21.80 15.93
CA ASN A 4 7.07 21.97 14.49
C ASN A 4 7.72 20.74 13.82
N ALA A 5 8.74 20.17 14.45
CA ALA A 5 9.37 18.94 13.95
C ALA A 5 8.39 17.76 13.94
N MET A 6 7.48 17.68 14.92
CA MET A 6 6.46 16.62 14.95
C MET A 6 5.38 16.81 13.88
N ASP A 7 5.02 18.05 13.56
CA ASP A 7 4.05 18.33 12.50
C ASP A 7 4.65 18.06 11.11
N GLU A 8 5.93 18.36 10.90
CA GLU A 8 6.66 17.99 9.67
C GLU A 8 6.73 16.47 9.50
N LEU A 9 7.08 15.73 10.57
CA LEU A 9 7.09 14.26 10.54
C LEU A 9 5.71 13.67 10.22
N ARG A 10 4.64 14.24 10.78
CA ARG A 10 3.26 13.83 10.46
C ARG A 10 2.91 14.11 9.01
N ALA A 11 3.31 15.25 8.46
CA ALA A 11 3.05 15.60 7.06
C ALA A 11 3.77 14.63 6.10
N VAL A 12 5.02 14.28 6.39
CA VAL A 12 5.79 13.29 5.61
C VAL A 12 5.14 11.92 5.69
N ALA A 13 4.78 11.46 6.90
CA ALA A 13 4.12 10.17 7.10
C ALA A 13 2.76 10.10 6.39
N ALA A 14 1.99 11.19 6.39
CA ALA A 14 0.74 11.29 5.64
C ALA A 14 0.96 11.16 4.11
N GLY A 15 1.99 11.82 3.59
CA GLY A 15 2.35 11.73 2.18
C GLY A 15 2.77 10.31 1.77
N LEU A 16 3.56 9.64 2.61
CA LEU A 16 3.97 8.26 2.39
C LEU A 16 2.80 7.27 2.48
N ALA A 17 1.90 7.45 3.46
CA ALA A 17 0.70 6.63 3.58
C ALA A 17 -0.22 6.79 2.37
N ARG A 18 -0.35 8.02 1.85
CA ARG A 18 -1.11 8.28 0.62
C ARG A 18 -0.46 7.60 -0.59
N TRP A 19 0.84 7.78 -0.78
CA TRP A 19 1.58 7.14 -1.87
C TRP A 19 1.48 5.61 -1.81
N TYR A 20 1.57 5.04 -0.61
CA TYR A 20 1.37 3.60 -0.38
C TYR A 20 -0.01 3.10 -0.87
N LEU A 21 -1.08 3.87 -0.63
CA LEU A 21 -2.43 3.48 -1.03
C LEU A 21 -2.73 3.74 -2.51
N GLU A 22 -2.19 4.82 -3.07
CA GLU A 22 -2.54 5.29 -4.42
C GLU A 22 -1.62 4.74 -5.51
N GLU A 23 -0.33 4.58 -5.21
CA GLU A 23 0.71 4.39 -6.23
C GLU A 23 1.52 3.11 -6.04
N MET A 24 1.62 2.59 -4.81
CA MET A 24 2.44 1.39 -4.55
C MET A 24 1.75 0.11 -5.04
N PRO A 25 2.41 -0.71 -5.88
CA PRO A 25 1.89 -2.00 -6.31
C PRO A 25 1.61 -2.93 -5.12
N ALA A 26 0.50 -3.67 -5.15
CA ALA A 26 0.08 -4.57 -4.08
C ALA A 26 1.14 -5.62 -3.69
N GLU A 27 1.96 -6.05 -4.65
CA GLU A 27 3.10 -6.95 -4.43
C GLU A 27 4.25 -6.33 -3.61
N GLU A 28 4.41 -5.02 -3.66
CA GLU A 28 5.42 -4.27 -2.90
C GLU A 28 4.88 -3.78 -1.54
N GLN A 29 3.55 -3.67 -1.39
CA GLN A 29 2.90 -3.21 -0.16
C GLN A 29 3.27 -4.06 1.06
N ALA A 30 3.42 -5.37 0.90
CA ALA A 30 3.85 -6.25 2.00
C ALA A 30 5.29 -5.96 2.46
N ALA A 31 6.19 -5.69 1.52
CA ALA A 31 7.58 -5.35 1.83
C ALA A 31 7.68 -3.97 2.51
N PHE A 32 6.86 -3.00 2.07
CA PHE A 32 6.82 -1.68 2.68
C PHE A 32 6.33 -1.71 4.12
N VAL A 33 5.23 -2.43 4.41
CA VAL A 33 4.70 -2.55 5.79
C VAL A 33 5.73 -3.17 6.76
N GLN A 34 6.55 -4.09 6.26
CA GLN A 34 7.61 -4.75 7.05
C GLN A 34 8.91 -3.95 7.15
N SER A 35 9.07 -2.88 6.36
CA SER A 35 10.25 -2.03 6.39
C SER A 35 10.28 -1.13 7.64
N GLU A 36 11.47 -0.62 7.98
CA GLU A 36 11.62 0.39 9.04
C GLU A 36 10.78 1.64 8.75
N LEU A 37 10.73 2.08 7.49
CA LEU A 37 9.95 3.24 7.07
C LEU A 37 8.44 3.00 7.28
N GLY A 38 7.94 1.80 6.97
CA GLY A 38 6.55 1.42 7.25
C GLY A 38 6.25 1.32 8.75
N ALA A 39 7.23 0.95 9.57
CA ALA A 39 7.11 0.97 11.03
C ALA A 39 7.06 2.42 11.57
N GLU A 40 7.86 3.32 11.02
CA GLU A 40 7.85 4.75 11.38
C GLU A 40 6.51 5.41 11.04
N VAL A 41 5.98 5.19 9.84
CA VAL A 41 4.67 5.73 9.42
C VAL A 41 3.55 5.26 10.35
N ARG A 42 3.56 3.98 10.75
CA ARG A 42 2.63 3.43 11.75
C ARG A 42 2.85 4.03 13.15
N GLY A 43 4.10 4.21 13.55
CA GLY A 43 4.47 4.84 14.82
C GLY A 43 4.01 6.30 14.94
N VAL A 44 3.87 6.99 13.81
CA VAL A 44 3.35 8.37 13.72
C VAL A 44 1.81 8.42 13.70
N GLY A 45 1.13 7.26 13.58
CA GLY A 45 -0.32 7.13 13.70
C GLY A 45 -1.06 6.84 12.39
N PHE A 46 -0.35 6.47 11.32
CA PHE A 46 -0.96 6.08 10.05
C PHE A 46 -0.98 4.56 9.92
N PRO A 47 -2.15 3.89 10.04
CA PRO A 47 -2.22 2.46 9.89
C PRO A 47 -1.89 2.07 8.44
N LEU A 48 -0.95 1.14 8.28
CA LEU A 48 -0.62 0.51 7.01
C LEU A 48 -0.92 -0.97 7.15
N GLU A 49 -1.84 -1.48 6.35
CA GLU A 49 -2.21 -2.89 6.31
C GLU A 49 -1.95 -3.43 4.91
N PRO A 50 -1.22 -4.55 4.78
CA PRO A 50 -1.04 -5.16 3.47
C PRO A 50 -2.41 -5.57 2.91
N PRO A 51 -2.59 -5.52 1.58
CA PRO A 51 -3.82 -5.94 0.97
C PRO A 51 -4.04 -7.42 1.30
N ALA A 52 -5.26 -7.77 1.73
CA ALA A 52 -5.61 -9.17 1.95
C ALA A 52 -5.30 -9.95 0.66
N GLU A 53 -4.61 -11.08 0.78
CA GLU A 53 -4.15 -11.90 -0.36
C GLU A 53 -5.29 -12.42 -1.28
N GLU A 54 -6.55 -12.09 -0.97
CA GLU A 54 -7.77 -12.52 -1.65
C GLU A 54 -7.95 -11.94 -3.07
N SER A 55 -7.09 -11.03 -3.56
CA SER A 55 -7.22 -10.41 -4.89
C SER A 55 -6.23 -10.91 -5.96
N ARG A 56 -5.41 -11.92 -5.69
CA ARG A 56 -4.53 -12.50 -6.74
C ARG A 56 -5.23 -13.48 -7.68
N GLU A 57 -6.42 -13.98 -7.34
CA GLU A 57 -7.15 -14.94 -8.19
C GLU A 57 -8.05 -14.26 -9.26
N ASP A 58 -8.50 -13.02 -9.07
CA ASP A 58 -9.40 -12.36 -10.02
C ASP A 58 -8.70 -11.79 -11.27
N ALA A 59 -7.39 -11.51 -11.23
CA ALA A 59 -6.67 -10.99 -12.40
C ALA A 59 -6.27 -12.09 -13.42
N ALA A 60 -6.26 -13.36 -13.01
CA ALA A 60 -5.91 -14.48 -13.88
C ALA A 60 -7.12 -15.10 -14.62
N GLY A 61 -8.36 -14.74 -14.21
CA GLY A 61 -9.61 -15.28 -14.75
C GLY A 61 -10.18 -14.57 -15.98
N LEU A 62 -9.65 -13.40 -16.37
CA LEU A 62 -10.12 -12.68 -17.56
C LEU A 62 -9.38 -13.12 -18.83
N ARG A 63 -9.37 -14.42 -19.12
CA ARG A 63 -9.27 -14.89 -20.52
C ARG A 63 -10.69 -15.16 -21.00
N PRO A 64 -11.31 -14.29 -21.80
CA PRO A 64 -12.41 -14.74 -22.63
C PRO A 64 -11.78 -15.66 -23.69
N GLU A 65 -11.76 -16.96 -23.41
CA GLU A 65 -11.63 -17.99 -24.43
C GLU A 65 -12.90 -17.90 -25.31
N VAL A 66 -12.93 -16.95 -26.23
CA VAL A 66 -13.89 -16.98 -27.34
C VAL A 66 -13.38 -18.02 -28.32
N GLY A 67 -13.62 -19.28 -27.96
CA GLY A 67 -13.74 -20.38 -28.88
C GLY A 67 -15.13 -20.38 -29.50
N VAL A 68 -15.16 -20.43 -30.84
CA VAL A 68 -16.25 -20.91 -31.70
C VAL A 68 -17.50 -20.03 -31.82
N THR A 69 -17.62 -19.36 -32.98
CA THR A 69 -18.60 -19.60 -34.07
C THR A 69 -18.04 -18.87 -35.30
N ALA A 70 -17.96 -19.34 -36.55
CA ALA A 70 -18.60 -20.39 -37.33
C ALA A 70 -17.66 -20.76 -38.51
#